data_AF-A0A848XSS9-F1
#
_entry.id   AF-A0A848XSS9-F1
#
_cell.length_a   1.000
_cell.length_b   1.000
_cell.length_c   1.000
_cell.angle_alpha   90.00
_cell.angle_beta   90.00
_cell.angle_gamma   90.00
#
_symmetry.space_group_name_H-M   'P 1'
#
loop_
_entity.id
_entity.type
_entity.pdbx_description
1 polymer ?
#
loop_
_entity_poly.entity_id
_entity_poly.type
_entity_poly.pdbx_seq_one_letter_code
_entity_poly.pdbx_strand_id
1 'polypeptide(L)' 'LDGRVTPLAADVDALAIPVLRHRIVTNFNAEAEGVTPVNVIERLLAMD' A
#
# COMPACT_ATOMS: atom_id res chain seq x y z
N LEU A 1 -12.03 -12.34 -3.78
CA LEU A 1 -13.26 -12.63 -3.02
C LEU A 1 -13.51 -14.13 -2.84
N ASP A 2 -12.93 -15.04 -3.64
CA ASP A 2 -12.91 -16.49 -3.32
C ASP A 2 -14.29 -17.12 -3.09
N GLY A 3 -15.29 -16.68 -3.88
CA GLY A 3 -16.68 -17.12 -3.75
C GLY A 3 -17.49 -16.41 -2.65
N ARG A 4 -16.89 -15.48 -1.89
CA ARG A 4 -17.57 -14.63 -0.91
C ARG A 4 -18.38 -13.54 -1.61
N VAL A 5 -19.56 -13.25 -1.08
CA VAL A 5 -20.46 -12.16 -1.55
C VAL A 5 -20.18 -10.81 -0.88
N THR A 6 -19.30 -10.80 0.12
CA THR A 6 -18.96 -9.60 0.90
C THR A 6 -17.43 -9.52 1.00
N PRO A 7 -16.84 -8.33 0.76
CA PRO A 7 -15.40 -8.13 0.92
C PRO A 7 -15.00 -8.17 2.41
N LEU A 8 -13.74 -8.52 2.65
CA LEU A 8 -13.06 -8.45 3.93
C LEU A 8 -12.01 -7.33 3.88
N ALA A 9 -11.52 -6.91 5.06
CA ALA A 9 -10.41 -5.95 5.16
C ALA A 9 -9.17 -6.44 4.37
N ALA A 10 -8.87 -7.74 4.43
CA ALA A 10 -7.78 -8.35 3.66
C ALA A 10 -7.90 -8.17 2.13
N ASP A 11 -9.11 -8.00 1.59
CA ASP A 11 -9.27 -7.69 0.16
C ASP A 11 -8.84 -6.25 -0.16
N VAL A 12 -8.98 -5.32 0.79
CA VAL A 12 -8.50 -3.94 0.68
C VAL A 12 -6.98 -3.91 0.77
N ASP A 13 -6.39 -4.62 1.73
CA ASP A 13 -4.94 -4.69 1.92
C ASP A 13 -4.26 -5.28 0.68
N ALA A 14 -4.82 -6.34 0.12
CA ALA A 14 -4.34 -6.97 -1.11
C ALA A 14 -4.35 -6.01 -2.32
N LEU A 15 -5.20 -4.99 -2.31
CA LEU A 15 -5.31 -3.99 -3.38
C LEU A 15 -4.52 -2.71 -3.11
N ALA A 16 -4.01 -2.50 -1.90
CA ALA A 16 -3.36 -1.26 -1.50
C ALA A 16 -2.16 -0.90 -2.41
N ILE A 17 -1.24 -1.85 -2.65
CA ILE A 17 -0.07 -1.61 -3.52
C ILE A 17 -0.46 -1.26 -4.96
N PRO A 18 -1.21 -2.10 -5.71
CA PRO A 18 -1.52 -1.81 -7.11
C PRO A 18 -2.36 -0.54 -7.30
N VAL A 19 -3.18 -0.15 -6.31
CA VAL A 19 -4.01 1.06 -6.38
C VAL A 19 -3.23 2.34 -6.00
N LEU A 20 -2.35 2.26 -5.00
CA LEU A 20 -1.73 3.45 -4.39
C LEU A 20 -0.31 3.75 -4.87
N ARG A 21 0.44 2.78 -5.42
CA ARG A 21 1.87 2.94 -5.76
C ARG A 21 2.19 4.09 -6.74
N HIS A 22 1.22 4.51 -7.55
CA HIS A 22 1.35 5.64 -8.48
C HIS A 22 0.57 6.88 -8.02
N ARG A 23 -0.07 6.83 -6.85
CA ARG A 23 -0.88 7.91 -6.26
C ARG A 23 -0.22 8.56 -5.05
N ILE A 24 0.93 8.03 -4.64
CA ILE A 24 1.73 8.55 -3.52
C ILE A 24 3.03 9.06 -4.10
N VAL A 25 3.43 10.26 -3.68
CA VAL A 25 4.70 10.89 -4.02
C VAL A 25 5.49 11.07 -2.74
N THR A 26 6.71 10.54 -2.72
CA THR A 26 7.66 10.73 -1.62
C THR A 26 8.25 12.13 -1.64
N ASN A 27 8.66 12.65 -0.49
CA ASN A 27 9.37 13.92 -0.43
C ASN A 27 10.87 13.73 -0.80
N PHE A 28 11.58 14.84 -1.03
CA PHE A 28 12.98 14.81 -1.45
C PHE A 28 13.91 14.02 -0.50
N ASN A 29 13.72 14.16 0.82
CA ASN A 29 14.55 13.44 1.79
C ASN A 29 14.33 11.92 1.69
N ALA A 30 13.06 11.50 1.57
CA ALA A 30 12.69 10.10 1.40
C ALA A 30 13.25 9.52 0.10
N GLU A 31 13.19 10.27 -1.00
CA GLU A 31 13.80 9.85 -2.27
C GLU A 31 15.33 9.72 -2.16
N ALA A 32 16.00 10.66 -1.48
CA ALA A 32 17.44 10.61 -1.24
C ALA A 32 17.86 9.40 -0.39
N GLU A 33 16.98 8.94 0.50
CA GLU A 33 17.16 7.74 1.31
C GLU A 33 16.70 6.44 0.60
N GLY A 34 16.20 6.54 -0.63
CA GLY A 34 15.71 5.39 -1.41
C GLY A 34 14.36 4.84 -0.93
N VAL A 35 13.60 5.61 -0.15
CA VAL A 35 12.26 5.23 0.28
C VAL A 35 11.29 5.37 -0.89
N THR A 36 10.59 4.29 -1.20
CA THR A 36 9.60 4.27 -2.29
C THR A 36 8.17 4.38 -1.77
N PRO A 37 7.20 4.79 -2.63
CA PRO A 37 5.77 4.68 -2.30
C PRO A 37 5.36 3.28 -1.83
N VAL A 38 5.96 2.21 -2.40
CA VAL A 38 5.68 0.83 -1.99
C VAL A 38 6.14 0.59 -0.56
N ASN A 39 7.32 1.06 -0.17
CA ASN A 39 7.80 0.91 1.22
C ASN A 39 6.88 1.62 2.24
N VAL A 40 6.30 2.76 1.87
CA VAL A 40 5.33 3.47 2.71
C VAL A 40 4.05 2.64 2.86
N ILE A 41 3.52 2.11 1.75
CA ILE A 41 2.30 1.28 1.75
C ILE A 41 2.53 0.02 2.61
N GLU A 42 3.64 -0.69 2.41
CA GLU A 42 4.00 -1.88 3.19
C GLU A 42 4.12 -1.57 4.69
N ARG A 43 4.72 -0.43 5.05
CA ARG A 43 4.80 0.00 6.45
C ARG A 43 3.43 0.25 7.05
N LEU A 44 2.50 0.85 6.31
CA LEU A 44 1.14 1.11 6.80
C LEU A 44 0.35 -0.18 7.00
N LEU A 45 0.48 -1.15 6.08
CA LEU A 45 -0.16 -2.46 6.21
C LEU A 45 0.43 -3.32 7.34
N ALA A 46 1.67 -3.06 7.75
CA ALA A 46 2.32 -3.76 8.85
C ALA A 46 2.00 -3.16 10.24
N MET A 47 1.19 -2.10 10.32
CA MET A 47 0.80 -1.44 11.58
C MET A 47 -0.49 -2.00 12.19
N ASP A 48 -1.09 -3.04 11.59
CA ASP A 48 -2.23 -3.79 12.11
C ASP A 48 -1.83 -4.98 13.01
#